data_AF-A0A1X1D034-F1
#
_entry.id   AF-A0A1X1D034-F1
#
_cell.length_a   1.000
_cell.length_b   1.000
_cell.length_c   1.000
_cell.angle_alpha   90.00
_cell.angle_beta   90.00
_cell.angle_gamma   90.00
#
_symmetry.space_group_name_H-M   'P 1'
#
loop_
_entity.id
_entity.type
_entity.pdbx_description
1 polymer ?
#
loop_
_entity_poly.entity_id
_entity_poly.type
_entity_poly.pdbx_seq_one_letter_code
_entity_poly.pdbx_strand_id
1 'polypeptide(L)'
;MSNIHPQKYHITLSSFKSLTYQFHVIANDVTVELCQKYYSNEKLRVLLNDDDIKLLWKTRILFDESKEDFIEKARLKSLNMNLLFDTNTTPKYHKNSDCESLKNNYINFEIPPEIKFRGDGEILRLKKFANEHKELLREDESKFIDKLTAQFFLANPPRKLEYVNSGRYEFSELSVEEVYAKSIELTKKAVDLMNNNRDVYNKRYKPARLLKNDSEELTYWLKNLKPKLMEALYQYGIKKFGPSDFSFEKSFLEKFCFEPCRLCLKEKIIEKKDKVD
;
A
#
# COMPACT_ATOMS: atom_id res chain seq x y z
N MET A 1 18.51 -32.59 -15.78
CA MET A 1 18.60 -31.29 -15.07
C MET A 1 17.22 -30.97 -14.54
N SER A 2 17.04 -31.04 -13.22
CA SER A 2 15.76 -30.76 -12.56
C SER A 2 15.41 -29.29 -12.80
N ASN A 3 14.26 -29.02 -13.42
CA ASN A 3 13.69 -27.68 -13.49
C ASN A 3 13.33 -27.22 -12.07
N ILE A 4 14.28 -26.55 -11.40
CA ILE A 4 14.01 -25.87 -10.13
C ILE A 4 13.19 -24.64 -10.50
N HIS A 5 11.87 -24.76 -10.43
CA HIS A 5 11.00 -23.58 -10.51
C HIS A 5 11.43 -22.58 -9.42
N PRO A 6 11.63 -21.30 -9.77
CA PRO A 6 12.04 -20.30 -8.79
C PRO A 6 11.01 -20.25 -7.67
N GLN A 7 11.50 -20.26 -6.42
CA GLN A 7 10.64 -20.22 -5.25
C GLN A 7 9.87 -18.89 -5.21
N LYS A 8 8.53 -19.00 -5.14
CA LYS A 8 7.58 -17.89 -5.20
C LYS A 8 7.19 -17.39 -3.81
N TYR A 9 7.04 -16.09 -3.66
CA TYR A 9 6.72 -15.42 -2.39
C TYR A 9 5.56 -14.44 -2.52
N HIS A 10 4.86 -14.21 -1.41
CA HIS A 10 3.66 -13.39 -1.30
C HIS A 10 3.88 -12.16 -0.43
N ILE A 11 3.15 -11.08 -0.71
CA ILE A 11 3.18 -9.82 0.03
C ILE A 11 1.75 -9.32 0.27
N THR A 12 1.56 -8.45 1.28
CA THR A 12 0.26 -7.80 1.51
C THR A 12 -0.03 -6.71 0.47
N LEU A 13 -1.30 -6.35 0.33
CA LEU A 13 -1.71 -5.21 -0.52
C LEU A 13 -1.02 -3.90 -0.10
N SER A 14 -0.94 -3.66 1.21
CA SER A 14 -0.22 -2.49 1.75
C SER A 14 1.26 -2.49 1.34
N SER A 15 1.94 -3.65 1.44
CA SER A 15 3.33 -3.77 1.01
C SER A 15 3.50 -3.57 -0.50
N PHE A 16 2.55 -4.05 -1.31
CA PHE A 16 2.57 -3.80 -2.75
C PHE A 16 2.33 -2.32 -3.10
N LYS A 17 1.39 -1.66 -2.42
CA LYS A 17 1.18 -0.21 -2.56
C LYS A 17 2.42 0.58 -2.14
N SER A 18 3.09 0.15 -1.07
CA SER A 18 4.38 0.73 -0.66
C SER A 18 5.45 0.53 -1.73
N LEU A 19 5.52 -0.68 -2.31
CA LEU A 19 6.39 -1.00 -3.43
C LEU A 19 6.11 -0.07 -4.61
N THR A 20 4.86 0.11 -5.06
CA THR A 20 4.54 1.04 -6.16
C THR A 20 4.80 2.51 -5.81
N TYR A 21 4.65 2.91 -4.54
CA TYR A 21 4.94 4.28 -4.10
C TYR A 21 6.43 4.62 -4.16
N GLN A 22 7.31 3.64 -3.97
CA GLN A 22 8.77 3.82 -4.12
C GLN A 22 9.17 4.22 -5.56
N PHE A 23 8.30 4.00 -6.55
CA PHE A 23 8.51 4.40 -7.96
C PHE A 23 8.03 5.84 -8.26
N HIS A 24 7.65 6.64 -7.25
CA HIS A 24 7.16 8.00 -7.47
C HIS A 24 8.16 8.92 -8.20
N VAL A 25 9.47 8.68 -8.05
CA VAL A 25 10.54 9.44 -8.69
C VAL A 25 10.57 9.26 -10.23
N ILE A 26 10.03 8.15 -10.77
CA ILE A 26 10.08 7.83 -12.20
C ILE A 26 8.90 8.47 -12.98
N ALA A 27 7.85 8.92 -12.29
CA ALA A 27 6.62 9.33 -12.95
C ALA A 27 6.64 10.76 -13.51
N ASN A 28 7.80 11.42 -13.60
CA ASN A 28 7.91 12.80 -14.06
C ASN A 28 7.74 12.95 -15.59
N ASP A 29 8.13 11.93 -16.37
CA ASP A 29 8.06 11.95 -17.84
C ASP A 29 6.81 11.25 -18.41
N VAL A 30 5.82 10.96 -17.56
CA VAL A 30 4.60 10.24 -17.96
C VAL A 30 3.61 11.20 -18.57
N THR A 31 3.27 10.98 -19.83
CA THR A 31 2.19 11.71 -20.49
C THR A 31 0.87 10.93 -20.44
N VAL A 32 -0.25 11.64 -20.59
CA VAL A 32 -1.56 10.98 -20.58
C VAL A 32 -1.77 10.14 -21.84
N GLU A 33 -1.19 10.55 -22.96
CA GLU A 33 -1.20 9.83 -24.24
C GLU A 33 -0.50 8.48 -24.09
N LEU A 34 0.62 8.46 -23.35
CA LEU A 34 1.31 7.25 -22.98
C LEU A 34 0.33 6.35 -22.22
N CYS A 35 -0.27 6.82 -21.12
CA CYS A 35 -1.23 6.03 -20.33
C CYS A 35 -2.43 5.52 -21.14
N GLN A 36 -3.05 6.36 -21.99
CA GLN A 36 -4.18 5.96 -22.84
C GLN A 36 -3.84 4.79 -23.76
N LYS A 37 -2.62 4.77 -24.33
CA LYS A 37 -2.13 3.68 -25.16
C LYS A 37 -2.07 2.33 -24.40
N TYR A 38 -1.70 2.32 -23.12
CA TYR A 38 -1.56 1.06 -22.37
C TYR A 38 -2.87 0.48 -21.90
N TYR A 39 -3.80 1.36 -21.53
CA TYR A 39 -5.13 0.98 -21.07
C TYR A 39 -6.14 0.88 -22.20
N SER A 40 -5.74 1.14 -23.46
CA SER A 40 -6.61 1.15 -24.64
C SER A 40 -7.90 1.96 -24.42
N ASN A 41 -7.79 3.05 -23.66
CA ASN A 41 -8.94 3.83 -23.21
C ASN A 41 -8.66 5.32 -23.37
N GLU A 42 -9.13 5.87 -24.49
CA GLU A 42 -8.98 7.27 -24.86
C GLU A 42 -9.69 8.24 -23.89
N LYS A 43 -10.69 7.80 -23.13
CA LYS A 43 -11.47 8.67 -22.25
C LYS A 43 -10.78 8.95 -20.92
N LEU A 44 -9.67 8.26 -20.60
CA LEU A 44 -8.98 8.44 -19.31
C LEU A 44 -8.52 9.87 -19.05
N ARG A 45 -8.11 10.64 -20.08
CA ARG A 45 -7.72 12.06 -19.89
C ARG A 45 -8.83 12.91 -19.31
N VAL A 46 -10.07 12.65 -19.72
CA VAL A 46 -11.24 13.40 -19.24
C VAL A 46 -11.53 13.03 -17.79
N LEU A 47 -11.35 11.76 -17.43
CA LEU A 47 -11.76 11.22 -16.13
C LEU A 47 -10.71 11.40 -15.03
N LEU A 48 -9.42 11.36 -15.39
CA LEU A 48 -8.30 11.24 -14.46
C LEU A 48 -7.44 12.51 -14.47
N ASN A 49 -6.90 12.86 -13.31
CA ASN A 49 -5.89 13.91 -13.21
C ASN A 49 -4.48 13.32 -13.41
N ASP A 50 -3.46 14.18 -13.42
CA ASP A 50 -2.10 13.74 -13.69
C ASP A 50 -1.56 12.82 -12.59
N ASP A 51 -1.96 13.00 -11.32
CA ASP A 51 -1.55 12.12 -10.22
C ASP A 51 -2.16 10.72 -10.35
N ASP A 52 -3.42 10.62 -10.76
CA ASP A 52 -4.10 9.36 -11.06
C ASP A 52 -3.35 8.62 -12.19
N ILE A 53 -2.99 9.32 -13.25
CA ILE A 53 -2.26 8.78 -14.39
C ILE A 53 -0.86 8.30 -13.99
N LYS A 54 -0.14 9.12 -13.20
CA LYS A 54 1.16 8.75 -12.64
C LYS A 54 1.06 7.51 -11.76
N LEU A 55 -0.01 7.37 -10.97
CA LEU A 55 -0.24 6.19 -10.15
C LEU A 55 -0.43 4.93 -11.00
N LEU A 56 -1.26 5.00 -12.05
CA LEU A 56 -1.48 3.88 -12.97
C LEU A 56 -0.18 3.47 -13.67
N TRP A 57 0.59 4.46 -14.13
CA TRP A 57 1.87 4.21 -14.79
C TRP A 57 2.90 3.47 -13.92
N LYS A 58 2.94 3.75 -12.61
CA LYS A 58 3.83 3.05 -11.67
C LYS A 58 3.60 1.54 -11.67
N THR A 59 2.36 1.08 -11.90
CA THR A 59 2.10 -0.37 -11.98
C THR A 59 2.78 -1.01 -13.17
N ARG A 60 2.89 -0.30 -14.30
CA ARG A 60 3.60 -0.80 -15.47
C ARG A 60 5.11 -0.82 -15.26
N ILE A 61 5.72 0.31 -14.85
CA ILE A 61 7.18 0.38 -14.69
C ILE A 61 7.68 -0.66 -13.69
N LEU A 62 6.88 -0.96 -12.65
CA LEU A 62 7.22 -2.00 -11.69
C LEU A 62 7.57 -3.34 -12.34
N PHE A 63 6.95 -3.66 -13.48
CA PHE A 63 7.10 -4.94 -14.17
C PHE A 63 7.84 -4.86 -15.51
N ASP A 64 8.15 -3.66 -16.03
CA ASP A 64 8.71 -3.43 -17.38
C ASP A 64 10.22 -3.10 -17.36
N GLU A 65 10.98 -3.76 -16.47
CA GLU A 65 12.44 -3.61 -16.24
C GLU A 65 12.86 -2.43 -15.33
N SER A 66 13.05 -2.72 -14.04
CA SER A 66 13.70 -1.81 -13.10
C SER A 66 15.21 -1.72 -13.40
N LYS A 67 15.67 -0.58 -13.94
CA LYS A 67 17.10 -0.24 -14.04
C LYS A 67 17.72 -0.21 -12.63
N GLU A 68 18.88 -0.83 -12.42
CA GLU A 68 19.50 -0.98 -11.08
C GLU A 68 19.75 0.35 -10.37
N ASP A 69 20.06 1.42 -11.11
CA ASP A 69 20.25 2.79 -10.59
C ASP A 69 19.02 3.37 -9.86
N PHE A 70 17.82 2.82 -10.10
CA PHE A 70 16.58 3.32 -9.52
C PHE A 70 16.33 2.81 -8.10
N ILE A 71 16.73 1.57 -7.81
CA ILE A 71 16.54 0.94 -6.51
C ILE A 71 17.24 1.76 -5.42
N GLU A 72 18.41 2.34 -5.71
CA GLU A 72 19.16 3.17 -4.75
C GLU A 72 18.44 4.46 -4.36
N LYS A 73 17.74 5.13 -5.31
CA LYS A 73 17.00 6.37 -5.01
C LYS A 73 15.70 6.12 -4.24
N ALA A 74 15.06 4.97 -4.46
CA ALA A 74 13.89 4.53 -3.71
C ALA A 74 14.16 4.21 -2.23
N ARG A 75 15.44 3.99 -1.86
CA ARG A 75 15.85 3.62 -0.49
C ARG A 75 15.83 4.76 0.52
N LEU A 76 15.61 6.02 0.10
CA LEU A 76 15.51 7.15 1.01
C LEU A 76 14.12 7.15 1.71
N LYS A 77 14.00 6.36 2.78
CA LYS A 77 12.80 6.33 3.63
C LYS A 77 12.71 7.60 4.48
N SER A 78 11.60 8.32 4.41
CA SER A 78 11.25 9.33 5.40
C SER A 78 10.78 8.65 6.69
N LEU A 79 11.32 9.03 7.85
CA LEU A 79 10.81 8.59 9.15
C LEU A 79 9.40 9.14 9.38
N ASN A 80 8.49 8.31 9.89
CA ASN A 80 7.16 8.78 10.27
C ASN A 80 7.23 9.41 11.67
N MET A 81 7.09 10.74 11.73
CA MET A 81 7.16 11.52 12.98
C MET A 81 5.81 11.66 13.69
N ASN A 82 4.75 11.05 13.16
CA ASN A 82 3.40 11.11 13.72
C ASN A 82 2.99 9.85 14.47
N LEU A 83 3.68 8.72 14.25
CA LEU A 83 3.35 7.42 14.84
C LEU A 83 4.47 6.91 15.74
N LEU A 84 4.09 6.26 16.83
CA LEU A 84 4.96 5.70 17.86
C LEU A 84 5.79 4.53 17.32
N PHE A 85 5.15 3.61 16.63
CA PHE A 85 5.84 2.57 15.88
C PHE A 85 5.96 3.01 14.43
N ASP A 86 7.15 2.90 13.86
CA ASP A 86 7.30 3.05 12.43
C ASP A 86 6.45 2.00 11.72
N THR A 87 5.43 2.46 10.99
CA THR A 87 4.74 1.62 10.00
C THR A 87 5.69 1.22 8.87
N ASN A 88 6.81 1.93 8.74
CA ASN A 88 7.92 1.67 7.82
C ASN A 88 8.85 0.52 8.29
N THR A 89 8.33 -0.43 9.08
CA THR A 89 9.04 -1.71 9.22
C THR A 89 9.32 -2.28 7.83
N THR A 90 10.51 -2.86 7.67
CA THR A 90 10.92 -3.46 6.40
C THR A 90 9.81 -4.40 5.91
N PRO A 91 9.18 -4.12 4.75
CA PRO A 91 8.02 -4.87 4.31
C PRO A 91 8.37 -6.35 4.22
N LYS A 92 7.44 -7.21 4.61
CA LYS A 92 7.72 -8.64 4.72
C LYS A 92 7.23 -9.40 3.51
N TYR A 93 7.99 -10.42 3.11
CA TYR A 93 7.56 -11.42 2.16
C TYR A 93 7.33 -12.76 2.83
N HIS A 94 6.33 -13.49 2.35
CA HIS A 94 5.81 -14.70 2.98
C HIS A 94 5.96 -15.87 2.00
N LYS A 95 6.41 -17.01 2.51
CA LYS A 95 6.53 -18.24 1.71
C LYS A 95 5.14 -18.84 1.45
N ASN A 96 4.28 -18.80 2.47
CA ASN A 96 2.96 -19.41 2.45
C ASN A 96 1.90 -18.31 2.29
N SER A 97 0.96 -18.50 1.35
CA SER A 97 -0.19 -17.61 1.13
C SER A 97 -1.08 -17.45 2.36
N ASP A 98 -1.08 -18.45 3.24
CA ASP A 98 -1.96 -18.54 4.40
C ASP A 98 -1.29 -18.16 5.72
N CYS A 99 -0.08 -17.60 5.67
CA CYS A 99 0.62 -17.14 6.86
C CYS A 99 -0.26 -16.22 7.71
N GLU A 100 -0.43 -16.52 9.00
CA GLU A 100 -1.26 -15.72 9.92
C GLU A 100 -0.82 -14.25 9.97
N SER A 101 0.48 -13.97 9.83
CA SER A 101 0.99 -12.60 9.76
C SER A 101 0.49 -11.80 8.55
N LEU A 102 0.00 -12.45 7.49
CA LEU A 102 -0.69 -11.77 6.38
C LEU A 102 -2.08 -11.29 6.78
N LYS A 103 -2.71 -11.90 7.78
CA LYS A 103 -4.10 -11.68 8.19
C LYS A 103 -4.23 -10.88 9.49
N ASN A 104 -3.15 -10.78 10.29
CA ASN A 104 -3.18 -10.10 11.59
C ASN A 104 -3.27 -8.58 11.45
N ASN A 105 -4.31 -7.99 12.06
CA ASN A 105 -4.41 -6.55 12.30
C ASN A 105 -3.23 -6.07 13.16
N TYR A 106 -2.91 -4.78 13.06
CA TYR A 106 -1.86 -4.20 13.89
C TYR A 106 -2.33 -2.92 14.56
N ILE A 107 -1.82 -2.70 15.77
CA ILE A 107 -2.07 -1.50 16.54
C ILE A 107 -0.85 -0.57 16.43
N ASN A 108 -1.13 0.72 16.41
CA ASN A 108 -0.11 1.76 16.56
C ASN A 108 -0.65 2.86 17.47
N PHE A 109 0.18 3.83 17.79
CA PHE A 109 -0.20 4.96 18.61
C PHE A 109 0.27 6.24 17.95
N GLU A 110 -0.51 7.31 18.09
CA GLU A 110 -0.06 8.63 17.71
C GLU A 110 0.99 9.15 18.70
N ILE A 111 1.96 9.89 18.18
CA ILE A 111 2.88 10.65 19.04
C ILE A 111 2.07 11.72 19.79
N PRO A 112 2.15 11.79 21.14
CA PRO A 112 1.47 12.81 21.93
C PRO A 112 1.84 14.24 21.51
N PRO A 113 0.90 15.20 21.54
CA PRO A 113 1.17 16.59 21.18
C PRO A 113 2.34 17.22 21.94
N GLU A 114 2.46 16.92 23.25
CA GLU A 114 3.56 17.42 24.09
C GLU A 114 4.93 16.94 23.63
N ILE A 115 5.04 15.73 23.09
CA ILE A 115 6.28 15.19 22.56
C ILE A 115 6.59 15.81 21.21
N LYS A 116 5.57 16.04 20.38
CA LYS A 116 5.74 16.81 19.13
C LYS A 116 6.26 18.22 19.39
N PHE A 117 5.73 18.88 20.44
CA PHE A 117 6.17 20.23 20.83
C PHE A 117 7.63 20.28 21.29
N ARG A 118 8.13 19.21 21.93
CA ARG A 118 9.54 19.08 22.35
C ARG A 118 10.49 18.83 21.17
N GLY A 119 9.97 18.55 19.98
CA GLY A 119 10.72 18.44 18.73
C GLY A 119 11.22 17.03 18.40
N ASP A 120 11.83 16.91 17.22
CA ASP A 120 12.16 15.64 16.57
C ASP A 120 13.04 14.70 17.41
N GLY A 121 13.99 15.25 18.18
CA GLY A 121 14.86 14.46 19.05
C GLY A 121 14.10 13.70 20.14
N GLU A 122 13.08 14.33 20.74
CA GLU A 122 12.26 13.70 21.76
C GLU A 122 11.29 12.68 21.16
N ILE A 123 10.77 12.95 19.95
CA ILE A 123 10.00 11.97 19.18
C ILE A 123 10.84 10.70 18.99
N LEU A 124 12.08 10.82 18.51
CA LEU A 124 12.96 9.66 18.27
C LEU A 124 13.27 8.90 19.57
N ARG A 125 13.46 9.62 20.69
CA ARG A 125 13.68 9.02 22.01
C ARG A 125 12.46 8.24 22.51
N LEU A 126 11.25 8.80 22.36
CA LEU A 126 9.99 8.12 22.67
C LEU A 126 9.84 6.84 21.86
N LYS A 127 10.07 6.92 20.54
CA LYS A 127 9.97 5.76 19.63
C LYS A 127 10.96 4.66 19.98
N LYS A 128 12.20 5.03 20.34
CA LYS A 128 13.21 4.07 20.80
C LYS A 128 12.74 3.35 22.07
N PHE A 129 12.31 4.11 23.07
CA PHE A 129 11.83 3.55 24.34
C PHE A 129 10.61 2.63 24.16
N ALA A 130 9.66 3.02 23.31
CA ALA A 130 8.49 2.21 22.97
C ALA A 130 8.87 0.89 22.29
N ASN A 131 9.87 0.89 21.41
CA ASN A 131 10.35 -0.34 20.76
C ASN A 131 11.04 -1.29 21.75
N GLU A 132 11.82 -0.76 22.70
CA GLU A 132 12.48 -1.55 23.75
C GLU A 132 11.46 -2.25 24.67
N HIS A 133 10.28 -1.66 24.84
CA HIS A 133 9.21 -2.17 25.71
C HIS A 133 8.04 -2.80 24.95
N LYS A 134 8.22 -3.10 23.65
CA LYS A 134 7.12 -3.55 22.78
C LYS A 134 6.49 -4.88 23.20
N GLU A 135 7.22 -5.74 23.90
CA GLU A 135 6.66 -7.00 24.42
C GLU A 135 5.62 -6.75 25.52
N LEU A 136 5.79 -5.70 26.33
CA LEU A 136 4.81 -5.31 27.35
C LEU A 136 3.46 -4.92 26.72
N LEU A 137 3.47 -4.32 25.53
CA LEU A 137 2.25 -4.02 24.79
C LEU A 137 1.45 -5.28 24.42
N ARG A 138 2.13 -6.41 24.17
CA ARG A 138 1.47 -7.69 23.84
C ARG A 138 0.86 -8.35 25.07
N GLU A 139 1.52 -8.18 26.21
CA GLU A 139 1.10 -8.78 27.49
C GLU A 139 0.00 -7.94 28.16
N ASP A 140 0.19 -6.62 28.22
CA ASP A 140 -0.64 -5.68 28.97
C ASP A 140 -0.51 -4.26 28.39
N GLU A 141 -1.45 -3.92 27.48
CA GLU A 141 -1.50 -2.61 26.83
C GLU A 141 -1.59 -1.45 27.82
N SER A 142 -2.34 -1.60 28.92
CA SER A 142 -2.48 -0.55 29.93
C SER A 142 -1.14 -0.25 30.60
N LYS A 143 -0.43 -1.28 31.05
CA LYS A 143 0.90 -1.09 31.66
C LYS A 143 1.91 -0.50 30.70
N PHE A 144 1.83 -0.85 29.42
CA PHE A 144 2.66 -0.22 28.40
C PHE A 144 2.42 1.29 28.30
N ILE A 145 1.15 1.71 28.27
CA ILE A 145 0.78 3.14 28.23
C ILE A 145 1.16 3.85 29.53
N ASP A 146 0.93 3.24 30.69
CA ASP A 146 1.30 3.82 31.99
C ASP A 146 2.81 4.04 32.07
N LYS A 147 3.59 3.07 31.57
CA LYS A 147 5.06 3.16 31.54
C LYS A 147 5.55 4.27 30.62
N LEU A 148 4.93 4.45 29.45
CA LEU A 148 5.22 5.59 28.56
C LEU A 148 4.86 6.93 29.21
N THR A 149 3.69 6.98 29.85
CA THR A 149 3.15 8.17 30.51
C THR A 149 4.07 8.64 31.64
N ALA A 150 4.50 7.70 32.48
CA ALA A 150 5.44 7.97 33.56
C ALA A 150 6.82 8.41 33.05
N GLN A 151 7.37 7.72 32.04
CA GLN A 151 8.72 8.01 31.54
C GLN A 151 8.84 9.38 30.86
N PHE A 152 7.78 9.81 30.17
CA PHE A 152 7.81 11.03 29.35
C PHE A 152 6.97 12.18 29.93
N PHE A 153 6.38 11.97 31.12
CA PHE A 153 5.47 12.91 31.79
C PHE A 153 4.36 13.36 30.86
N LEU A 154 3.65 12.38 30.27
CA LEU A 154 2.58 12.65 29.32
C LEU A 154 1.33 13.13 30.08
N ALA A 155 0.78 14.25 29.64
CA ALA A 155 -0.54 14.69 30.08
C ALA A 155 -1.63 14.05 29.21
N ASN A 156 -1.29 13.74 27.96
CA ASN A 156 -2.17 13.10 27.00
C ASN A 156 -1.58 11.72 26.63
N PRO A 157 -2.17 10.62 27.11
CA PRO A 157 -1.76 9.29 26.70
C PRO A 157 -1.80 9.13 25.17
N PRO A 158 -0.86 8.37 24.57
CA PRO A 158 -0.84 8.14 23.12
C PRO A 158 -2.18 7.57 22.62
N ARG A 159 -2.77 8.22 21.60
CA ARG A 159 -4.04 7.74 21.02
C ARG A 159 -3.80 6.46 20.22
N LYS A 160 -4.51 5.39 20.58
CA LYS A 160 -4.47 4.11 19.86
C LYS A 160 -5.10 4.24 18.47
N LEU A 161 -4.43 3.66 17.49
CA LEU A 161 -4.90 3.48 16.12
C LEU A 161 -4.91 2.00 15.79
N GLU A 162 -6.07 1.48 15.42
CA GLU A 162 -6.21 0.11 14.95
C GLU A 162 -6.21 0.11 13.42
N TYR A 163 -5.23 -0.58 12.85
CA TYR A 163 -5.14 -0.76 11.41
C TYR A 163 -5.59 -2.17 11.08
N VAL A 164 -6.66 -2.25 10.31
CA VAL A 164 -7.08 -3.51 9.69
C VAL A 164 -6.00 -3.88 8.68
N ASN A 165 -5.43 -5.08 8.82
CA ASN A 165 -4.49 -5.56 7.82
C ASN A 165 -5.26 -5.78 6.53
N SER A 166 -4.73 -5.24 5.44
CA SER A 166 -5.33 -5.38 4.12
C SER A 166 -5.35 -6.83 3.61
N GLY A 167 -4.80 -7.78 4.38
CA GLY A 167 -4.68 -9.17 3.98
C GLY A 167 -3.57 -9.38 2.94
N ARG A 168 -3.52 -10.60 2.41
CA ARG A 168 -2.87 -10.88 1.13
C ARG A 168 -3.47 -9.96 0.07
N TYR A 169 -2.65 -9.47 -0.87
CA TYR A 169 -3.25 -8.93 -2.10
C TYR A 169 -3.84 -10.10 -2.88
N GLU A 170 -5.11 -10.34 -2.66
CA GLU A 170 -5.90 -11.20 -3.52
C GLU A 170 -6.39 -10.34 -4.66
N PHE A 171 -6.01 -10.74 -5.87
CA PHE A 171 -6.70 -10.23 -7.03
C PHE A 171 -8.18 -10.58 -6.94
N SER A 172 -9.03 -9.76 -7.55
CA SER A 172 -10.37 -10.23 -7.86
C SER A 172 -10.26 -11.58 -8.59
N GLU A 173 -11.18 -12.50 -8.29
CA GLU A 173 -11.35 -13.76 -9.03
C GLU A 173 -11.54 -13.51 -10.53
N LEU A 174 -11.96 -12.28 -10.90
CA LEU A 174 -12.08 -11.84 -12.27
C LEU A 174 -10.77 -11.99 -13.05
N SER A 175 -10.85 -12.49 -14.29
CA SER A 175 -9.75 -12.54 -15.25
C SER A 175 -9.26 -11.15 -15.67
N VAL A 176 -8.13 -11.08 -16.41
CA VAL A 176 -7.66 -9.83 -17.03
C VAL A 176 -8.76 -9.20 -17.88
N GLU A 177 -9.44 -10.02 -18.67
CA GLU A 177 -10.48 -9.63 -19.61
C GLU A 177 -11.71 -9.09 -18.88
N GLU A 178 -12.10 -9.73 -17.77
CA GLU A 178 -13.23 -9.30 -16.94
C GLU A 178 -12.93 -8.00 -16.19
N VAL A 179 -11.71 -7.85 -15.64
CA VAL A 179 -11.28 -6.59 -15.02
C VAL A 179 -11.22 -5.48 -16.07
N TYR A 180 -10.75 -5.78 -17.27
CA TYR A 180 -10.75 -4.84 -18.39
C TYR A 180 -12.17 -4.42 -18.76
N ALA A 181 -13.09 -5.37 -18.98
CA ALA A 181 -14.48 -5.11 -19.29
C ALA A 181 -15.15 -4.23 -18.23
N LYS A 182 -14.90 -4.52 -16.95
CA LYS A 182 -15.35 -3.69 -15.82
C LYS A 182 -14.81 -2.27 -15.88
N SER A 183 -13.53 -2.09 -16.23
CA SER A 183 -12.95 -0.75 -16.39
C SER A 183 -13.61 0.05 -17.52
N ILE A 184 -13.97 -0.61 -18.63
CA ILE A 184 -14.69 -0.02 -19.75
C ILE A 184 -16.12 0.38 -19.35
N GLU A 185 -16.83 -0.49 -18.62
CA GLU A 185 -18.17 -0.19 -18.10
C GLU A 185 -18.16 1.01 -17.16
N LEU A 186 -17.23 1.05 -16.21
CA LEU A 186 -17.06 2.18 -15.28
C LEU A 186 -16.70 3.46 -16.00
N THR A 187 -15.87 3.38 -17.05
CA THR A 187 -15.53 4.51 -17.91
C THR A 187 -16.77 5.07 -18.60
N LYS A 188 -17.60 4.21 -19.21
CA LYS A 188 -18.86 4.63 -19.86
C LYS A 188 -19.77 5.35 -18.87
N LYS A 189 -20.04 4.74 -17.71
CA LYS A 189 -20.84 5.35 -16.64
C LYS A 189 -20.30 6.71 -16.20
N ALA A 190 -18.98 6.85 -16.08
CA ALA A 190 -18.34 8.10 -15.67
C ALA A 190 -18.47 9.19 -16.74
N VAL A 191 -18.27 8.84 -18.01
CA VAL A 191 -18.44 9.76 -19.13
C VAL A 191 -19.90 10.21 -19.25
N ASP A 192 -20.86 9.29 -19.15
CA ASP A 192 -22.29 9.61 -19.20
C ASP A 192 -22.69 10.55 -18.05
N LEU A 193 -22.19 10.29 -16.83
CA LEU A 193 -22.42 11.16 -15.69
C LEU A 193 -21.89 12.59 -15.94
N MET A 194 -20.68 12.71 -16.50
CA MET A 194 -20.06 14.01 -16.81
C MET A 194 -20.75 14.76 -17.94
N ASN A 195 -21.20 14.04 -18.98
CA ASN A 195 -21.93 14.64 -20.10
C ASN A 195 -23.28 15.20 -19.65
N ASN A 196 -23.95 14.50 -18.72
CA ASN A 196 -25.26 14.91 -18.20
C ASN A 196 -25.16 15.91 -17.03
N ASN A 197 -24.01 16.04 -16.37
CA ASN A 197 -23.83 16.91 -15.22
C ASN A 197 -22.58 17.80 -15.34
N ARG A 198 -22.80 19.05 -15.75
CA ARG A 198 -21.72 20.05 -15.92
C ARG A 198 -20.96 20.34 -14.62
N ASP A 199 -21.63 20.29 -13.47
CA ASP A 199 -20.99 20.47 -12.15
C ASP A 199 -19.98 19.35 -11.87
N VAL A 200 -20.35 18.09 -12.18
CA VAL A 200 -19.45 16.94 -12.08
C VAL A 200 -18.24 17.16 -12.97
N TYR A 201 -18.45 17.52 -14.24
CA TYR A 201 -17.34 17.77 -15.17
C TYR A 201 -16.39 18.86 -14.63
N ASN A 202 -16.91 20.00 -14.19
CA ASN A 202 -16.09 21.12 -13.74
C ASN A 202 -15.31 20.84 -12.45
N LYS A 203 -15.86 20.02 -11.56
CA LYS A 203 -15.28 19.74 -10.22
C LYS A 203 -14.73 18.32 -10.08
N ARG A 204 -14.60 17.56 -11.17
CA ARG A 204 -14.23 16.14 -11.19
C ARG A 204 -12.91 15.78 -10.50
N TYR A 205 -12.03 16.74 -10.26
CA TYR A 205 -10.73 16.54 -9.60
C TYR A 205 -10.70 17.07 -8.15
N LYS A 206 -11.81 17.57 -7.63
CA LYS A 206 -11.90 18.06 -6.26
C LYS A 206 -11.55 16.94 -5.27
N PRO A 207 -10.73 17.19 -4.25
CA PRO A 207 -10.47 16.20 -3.21
C PRO A 207 -11.76 15.84 -2.45
N ALA A 208 -12.07 14.56 -2.32
CA ALA A 208 -13.32 14.08 -1.70
C ALA A 208 -13.51 14.57 -0.24
N ARG A 209 -12.42 14.77 0.51
CA ARG A 209 -12.45 15.32 1.88
C ARG A 209 -12.91 16.78 1.97
N LEU A 210 -12.94 17.50 0.84
CA LEU A 210 -13.36 18.89 0.75
C LEU A 210 -14.81 19.03 0.25
N LEU A 211 -15.54 17.92 0.12
CA LEU A 211 -16.97 17.93 -0.16
C LEU A 211 -17.73 18.52 1.02
N LYS A 212 -18.63 19.47 0.74
CA LYS A 212 -19.47 20.11 1.76
C LYS A 212 -20.93 20.10 1.32
N ASN A 213 -21.30 21.09 0.49
CA ASN A 213 -22.64 21.28 -0.05
C ASN A 213 -22.64 21.07 -1.57
N ASP A 214 -21.86 20.10 -2.03
CA ASP A 214 -21.78 19.78 -3.45
C ASP A 214 -22.91 18.83 -3.88
N SER A 215 -23.15 18.74 -5.19
CA SER A 215 -24.20 17.88 -5.75
C SER A 215 -24.02 16.41 -5.37
N GLU A 216 -25.15 15.69 -5.31
CA GLU A 216 -25.16 14.25 -5.05
C GLU A 216 -24.37 13.49 -6.12
N GLU A 217 -24.47 13.93 -7.38
CA GLU A 217 -23.75 13.39 -8.52
C GLU A 217 -22.24 13.58 -8.40
N LEU A 218 -21.78 14.77 -7.95
CA LEU A 218 -20.36 15.00 -7.72
C LEU A 218 -19.85 14.15 -6.55
N THR A 219 -20.65 14.04 -5.50
CA THR A 219 -20.34 13.19 -4.34
C THR A 219 -20.24 11.72 -4.76
N TYR A 220 -21.17 11.25 -5.58
CA TYR A 220 -21.17 9.90 -6.15
C TYR A 220 -19.92 9.67 -7.02
N TRP A 221 -19.57 10.62 -7.90
CA TRP A 221 -18.34 10.55 -8.70
C TRP A 221 -17.10 10.38 -7.82
N LEU A 222 -16.89 11.28 -6.85
CA LEU A 222 -15.64 11.36 -6.10
C LEU A 222 -15.50 10.30 -5.01
N LYS A 223 -16.60 9.87 -4.38
CA LYS A 223 -16.56 8.87 -3.30
C LYS A 223 -16.81 7.44 -3.76
N ASN A 224 -17.42 7.24 -4.93
CA ASN A 224 -17.81 5.90 -5.38
C ASN A 224 -17.26 5.56 -6.76
N LEU A 225 -17.64 6.31 -7.80
CA LEU A 225 -17.37 5.89 -9.18
C LEU A 225 -15.90 6.02 -9.56
N LYS A 226 -15.25 7.15 -9.25
CA LYS A 226 -13.82 7.37 -9.50
C LYS A 226 -12.94 6.37 -8.72
N PRO A 227 -13.13 6.15 -7.41
CA PRO A 227 -12.37 5.12 -6.68
C PRO A 227 -12.52 3.72 -7.28
N LYS A 228 -13.73 3.32 -7.69
CA LYS A 228 -13.97 2.02 -8.33
C LYS A 228 -13.27 1.91 -9.70
N LEU A 229 -13.30 2.98 -10.49
CA LEU A 229 -12.59 3.05 -11.77
C LEU A 229 -11.07 2.92 -11.55
N MET A 230 -10.53 3.69 -10.59
CA MET A 230 -9.11 3.64 -10.26
C MET A 230 -8.68 2.25 -9.79
N GLU A 231 -9.47 1.60 -8.94
CA GLU A 231 -9.19 0.23 -8.49
C GLU A 231 -9.23 -0.75 -9.67
N ALA A 232 -10.21 -0.66 -10.57
CA ALA A 232 -10.30 -1.54 -11.73
C ALA A 232 -9.11 -1.36 -12.69
N LEU A 233 -8.71 -0.11 -12.98
CA LEU A 233 -7.54 0.19 -13.82
C LEU A 233 -6.24 -0.26 -13.14
N TYR A 234 -6.12 -0.06 -11.83
CA TYR A 234 -4.97 -0.53 -11.06
C TYR A 234 -4.85 -2.06 -11.14
N GLN A 235 -5.94 -2.79 -10.88
CA GLN A 235 -5.99 -4.25 -10.99
C GLN A 235 -5.69 -4.74 -12.42
N TYR A 236 -6.21 -4.07 -13.44
CA TYR A 236 -5.92 -4.40 -14.83
C TYR A 236 -4.43 -4.28 -15.13
N GLY A 237 -3.79 -3.16 -14.73
CA GLY A 237 -2.36 -2.96 -14.94
C GLY A 237 -1.53 -4.07 -14.31
N ILE A 238 -1.84 -4.42 -13.06
CA ILE A 238 -1.10 -5.48 -12.37
C ILE A 238 -1.34 -6.85 -13.00
N LYS A 239 -2.58 -7.22 -13.36
CA LYS A 239 -2.83 -8.53 -13.99
C LYS A 239 -2.26 -8.62 -15.40
N LYS A 240 -2.18 -7.51 -16.13
CA LYS A 240 -1.66 -7.46 -17.51
C LYS A 240 -0.14 -7.50 -17.55
N PHE A 241 0.54 -6.82 -16.63
CA PHE A 241 1.99 -6.66 -16.66
C PHE A 241 2.72 -7.48 -15.59
N GLY A 242 2.04 -7.79 -14.49
CA GLY A 242 2.59 -8.54 -13.38
C GLY A 242 2.45 -10.06 -13.52
N PRO A 243 2.99 -10.80 -12.55
CA PRO A 243 2.89 -12.26 -12.51
C PRO A 243 1.45 -12.70 -12.26
N SER A 244 1.01 -13.75 -12.97
CA SER A 244 -0.37 -14.25 -12.98
C SER A 244 -0.91 -14.67 -11.61
N ASP A 245 -0.05 -15.16 -10.73
CA ASP A 245 -0.39 -15.59 -9.37
C ASP A 245 -0.02 -14.58 -8.28
N PHE A 246 0.39 -13.37 -8.69
CA PHE A 246 0.90 -12.31 -7.83
C PHE A 246 2.02 -12.75 -6.89
N SER A 247 2.84 -13.68 -7.36
CA SER A 247 4.01 -14.12 -6.64
C SER A 247 5.26 -13.47 -7.19
N PHE A 248 6.21 -13.22 -6.30
CA PHE A 248 7.45 -12.55 -6.65
C PHE A 248 8.64 -13.44 -6.32
N GLU A 249 9.70 -13.28 -7.09
CA GLU A 249 10.98 -13.89 -6.76
C GLU A 249 11.58 -13.22 -5.52
N LYS A 250 12.29 -14.02 -4.73
CA LYS A 250 13.01 -13.54 -3.54
C LYS A 250 13.96 -12.39 -3.89
N SER A 251 14.75 -12.57 -4.95
CA SER A 251 15.74 -11.59 -5.44
C SER A 251 15.09 -10.25 -5.79
N PHE A 252 13.91 -10.28 -6.42
CA PHE A 252 13.12 -9.09 -6.71
C PHE A 252 12.70 -8.38 -5.44
N LEU A 253 12.11 -9.09 -4.47
CA LEU A 253 11.64 -8.50 -3.22
C LEU A 253 12.80 -7.95 -2.35
N GLU A 254 13.92 -8.67 -2.27
CA GLU A 254 15.10 -8.23 -1.52
C GLU A 254 15.75 -7.00 -2.15
N LYS A 255 15.73 -6.86 -3.48
CA LYS A 255 16.13 -5.63 -4.17
C LYS A 255 15.36 -4.40 -3.65
N PHE A 256 14.08 -4.56 -3.32
CA PHE A 256 13.23 -3.51 -2.72
C PHE A 256 13.25 -3.48 -1.19
N CYS A 257 14.29 -4.07 -0.59
CA CYS A 257 14.45 -4.16 0.85
C CYS A 257 13.22 -4.79 1.51
N PHE A 258 12.65 -5.85 0.94
CA PHE A 258 11.73 -6.69 1.71
C PHE A 258 12.53 -7.71 2.51
N GLU A 259 12.02 -8.06 3.69
CA GLU A 259 12.61 -9.08 4.55
C GLU A 259 11.71 -10.32 4.63
N PRO A 260 12.27 -11.51 4.88
CA PRO A 260 11.45 -12.70 5.10
C PRO A 260 10.58 -12.56 6.36
N CYS A 261 9.35 -13.05 6.27
CA CYS A 261 8.48 -13.22 7.43
C CYS A 261 9.13 -14.19 8.43
N ARG A 262 9.26 -13.77 9.70
CA ARG A 262 9.88 -14.58 10.75
C ARG A 262 9.09 -15.86 11.06
N LEU A 263 7.76 -15.84 10.94
CA LEU A 263 6.93 -17.04 11.12
C LEU A 263 7.17 -18.04 9.99
N CYS A 264 7.15 -17.60 8.73
CA CYS A 264 7.47 -18.45 7.59
C CYS A 264 8.90 -19.02 7.62
N LEU A 265 9.84 -18.34 8.30
CA LEU A 265 11.19 -18.87 8.53
C LEU A 265 11.22 -19.96 9.61
N LYS A 266 10.39 -19.86 10.66
CA LYS A 266 10.34 -20.83 11.76
C LYS A 266 9.69 -22.16 11.34
N GLU A 267 8.65 -22.13 10.49
CA GLU A 267 7.99 -23.34 9.96
C GLU A 267 8.99 -24.30 9.26
N LYS A 268 10.03 -23.76 8.60
CA LYS A 268 11.11 -24.55 7.97
C LYS A 268 11.93 -25.40 8.96
N ILE A 269 11.98 -25.03 10.24
CA ILE A 269 12.79 -25.72 11.25
C ILE A 269 12.01 -26.91 11.83
N ILE A 270 10.68 -26.81 11.88
CA ILE A 270 9.81 -27.87 12.40
C ILE A 270 9.62 -28.96 11.33
N GLU A 271 9.30 -28.61 10.09
CA GLU A 271 9.15 -29.56 8.97
C GLU A 271 10.43 -30.36 8.65
N LYS A 272 11.61 -29.83 9.02
CA LYS A 272 12.89 -30.55 8.86
C LYS A 272 13.20 -31.50 10.01
N LYS A 273 12.60 -31.31 11.19
CA LYS A 273 12.73 -32.26 12.30
C LYS A 273 11.82 -33.46 12.10
N ASP A 274 10.58 -33.23 11.64
CA ASP A 274 9.58 -34.29 11.44
C ASP A 274 9.83 -35.17 10.20
N LYS A 275 10.88 -34.89 9.41
CA LYS A 275 11.31 -35.71 8.27
C LYS A 275 12.64 -36.44 8.50
N VAL A 276 13.17 -36.36 9.72
CA VAL A 276 14.42 -37.02 10.14
C VAL A 276 14.15 -38.10 11.21
N ASP A 277 12.88 -38.33 11.55
CA ASP A 277 12.43 -39.46 12.37
C ASP A 277 11.80 -40.56 11.51
#